data_AF-A0A6I1G983-F1
#
_entry.id   AF-A0A6I1G983-F1
#
_cell.length_a   1.000
_cell.length_b   1.000
_cell.length_c   1.000
_cell.angle_alpha   90.00
_cell.angle_beta   90.00
_cell.angle_gamma   90.00
#
_symmetry.space_group_name_H-M   'P 1'
#
loop_
_entity.id
_entity.type
_entity.pdbx_description
1 polymer ?
#
loop_
_entity_poly.entity_id
_entity_poly.type
_entity_poly.pdbx_seq_one_letter_code
_entity_poly.pdbx_strand_id
1 'polypeptide(L)'
;MSATAVLDLLDRSRESLIDARHETTVDRRYQIAHLAALRAGAAVLAARSRPSARVRGMVTVWDLVPALAPELAEWSAVFARCASRRGRVSAREADDLLRDAERFLELVAHSLTR
;
A
#
# COMPACT_ATOMS: atom_id res chain seq x y z
N MET A 1 2.30 19.71 -1.09
CA MET A 1 2.55 18.56 -1.99
C MET A 1 1.57 18.63 -3.14
N SER A 2 1.94 18.14 -4.33
CA SER A 2 1.11 18.27 -5.54
C SER A 2 0.03 17.19 -5.61
N ALA A 3 -1.22 17.60 -5.85
CA ALA A 3 -2.34 16.68 -6.10
C ALA A 3 -2.03 15.67 -7.23
N THR A 4 -1.19 16.06 -8.20
CA THR A 4 -0.71 15.18 -9.27
C THR A 4 0.04 13.95 -8.75
N ALA A 5 0.84 14.09 -7.69
CA ALA A 5 1.60 12.97 -7.14
C ALA A 5 0.69 11.96 -6.44
N VAL A 6 -0.37 12.44 -5.78
CA VAL A 6 -1.38 11.57 -5.16
C VAL A 6 -2.11 10.76 -6.23
N LEU A 7 -2.56 11.41 -7.30
CA LEU A 7 -3.27 10.74 -8.40
C LEU A 7 -2.39 9.70 -9.10
N ASP A 8 -1.15 10.05 -9.46
CA ASP A 8 -0.19 9.11 -10.08
C ASP A 8 0.06 7.86 -9.21
N LEU A 9 0.17 8.04 -7.88
CA LEU A 9 0.34 6.90 -6.97
C LEU A 9 -0.89 6.00 -6.89
N LEU A 10 -2.10 6.58 -6.92
CA LEU A 10 -3.35 5.81 -6.93
C LEU A 10 -3.52 5.05 -8.26
N ASP A 11 -3.21 5.68 -9.39
CA ASP A 11 -3.32 5.04 -10.70
C ASP A 11 -2.32 3.89 -10.84
N ARG A 12 -1.05 4.09 -10.46
CA ARG A 12 -0.05 3.00 -10.44
C ARG A 12 -0.38 1.89 -9.44
N SER A 13 -1.13 2.21 -8.37
CA SER A 13 -1.63 1.19 -7.46
C SER A 13 -2.69 0.33 -8.16
N ARG A 14 -3.67 0.95 -8.83
CA ARG A 14 -4.70 0.25 -9.63
C ARG A 14 -4.09 -0.63 -10.72
N GLU A 15 -3.16 -0.09 -11.49
CA GLU A 15 -2.46 -0.83 -12.55
C GLU A 15 -1.79 -2.09 -12.00
N SER A 16 -1.12 -1.99 -10.85
CA SER A 16 -0.50 -3.17 -10.24
C SER A 16 -1.48 -4.19 -9.70
N LEU A 17 -2.67 -3.79 -9.24
CA LEU A 17 -3.70 -4.76 -8.88
C LEU A 17 -4.20 -5.53 -10.11
N ILE A 18 -4.34 -4.85 -11.25
CA ILE A 18 -4.67 -5.47 -12.53
C ILE A 18 -3.56 -6.44 -12.94
N ASP A 19 -2.29 -6.03 -12.87
CA ASP A 19 -1.15 -6.89 -13.19
C ASP A 19 -1.09 -8.13 -12.28
N ALA A 20 -1.25 -7.94 -10.96
CA ALA A 20 -1.24 -9.03 -9.99
C ALA A 20 -2.34 -10.04 -10.27
N ARG A 21 -3.55 -9.58 -10.64
CA ARG A 21 -4.68 -10.45 -10.98
C ARG A 21 -4.38 -11.37 -12.17
N HIS A 22 -3.58 -10.91 -13.13
CA HIS A 22 -3.22 -11.68 -14.32
C HIS A 22 -1.89 -12.45 -14.17
N GLU A 23 -1.14 -12.20 -13.10
CA GLU A 23 0.14 -12.86 -12.85
C GLU A 23 -0.06 -14.35 -12.50
N THR A 24 0.63 -15.22 -13.23
CA THR A 24 0.56 -16.68 -13.08
C THR A 24 1.50 -17.22 -12.01
N THR A 25 2.59 -16.50 -11.73
CA THR A 25 3.58 -16.89 -10.73
C THR A 25 3.14 -16.40 -9.34
N VAL A 26 2.89 -17.34 -8.42
CA VAL A 26 2.37 -17.05 -7.07
C VAL A 26 3.22 -16.03 -6.31
N ASP A 27 4.54 -16.23 -6.26
CA ASP A 27 5.43 -15.33 -5.55
C ASP A 27 5.43 -13.93 -6.19
N ARG A 28 5.31 -13.85 -7.52
CA ARG A 28 5.26 -12.58 -8.24
C ARG A 28 3.93 -11.86 -8.02
N ARG A 29 2.81 -12.59 -8.03
CA ARG A 29 1.48 -12.07 -7.69
C ARG A 29 1.49 -11.44 -6.30
N TYR A 30 2.06 -12.12 -5.31
CA TYR A 30 2.20 -11.60 -3.95
C TYR A 30 3.03 -10.31 -3.90
N GLN A 31 4.17 -10.28 -4.59
CA GLN A 31 5.03 -9.09 -4.66
C GLN A 31 4.32 -7.89 -5.30
N ILE A 32 3.61 -8.11 -6.42
CA ILE A 32 2.89 -7.04 -7.12
C ILE A 32 1.72 -6.53 -6.28
N ALA A 33 0.97 -7.43 -5.62
CA ALA A 33 -0.09 -7.05 -4.68
C ALA A 33 0.45 -6.20 -3.51
N HIS A 34 1.58 -6.59 -2.93
CA HIS A 34 2.23 -5.79 -1.89
C HIS A 34 2.69 -4.42 -2.41
N LEU A 35 3.24 -4.36 -3.62
CA LEU A 35 3.66 -3.11 -4.26
C LEU A 35 2.47 -2.18 -4.53
N ALA A 36 1.32 -2.72 -4.94
CA ALA A 36 0.09 -1.95 -5.11
C ALA A 36 -0.32 -1.29 -3.78
N ALA A 37 -0.30 -2.04 -2.68
CA ALA A 37 -0.58 -1.51 -1.34
C ALA A 37 0.44 -0.43 -0.93
N LEU A 38 1.74 -0.65 -1.17
CA LEU A 38 2.80 0.34 -0.88
C LEU A 38 2.54 1.68 -1.58
N ARG A 39 2.11 1.65 -2.85
CA ARG A 39 1.79 2.86 -3.61
C ARG A 39 0.56 3.58 -3.05
N ALA A 40 -0.48 2.85 -2.67
CA ALA A 40 -1.66 3.42 -2.01
C ALA A 40 -1.27 4.08 -0.66
N GLY A 41 -0.43 3.42 0.15
CA GLY A 41 0.09 3.99 1.39
C GLY A 41 0.93 5.25 1.14
N ALA A 42 1.76 5.26 0.09
CA ALA A 42 2.52 6.43 -0.31
C ALA A 42 1.62 7.59 -0.74
N ALA A 43 0.46 7.33 -1.36
CA ALA A 43 -0.52 8.35 -1.70
C ALA A 43 -1.08 9.05 -0.45
N VAL A 44 -1.31 8.30 0.64
CA VAL A 44 -1.71 8.86 1.95
C VAL A 44 -0.62 9.79 2.48
N LEU A 45 0.64 9.33 2.48
CA LEU A 45 1.76 10.19 2.87
C LEU A 45 1.80 11.44 2.00
N ALA A 46 1.63 11.28 0.70
CA ALA A 46 1.70 12.38 -0.24
C ALA A 46 0.59 13.44 -0.03
N ALA A 47 -0.60 13.00 0.36
CA ALA A 47 -1.70 13.90 0.63
C ALA A 47 -1.60 14.58 2.01
N ARG A 48 -1.09 13.87 3.03
CA ARG A 48 -1.22 14.28 4.44
C ARG A 48 0.07 14.71 5.13
N SER A 49 1.24 14.38 4.58
CA SER A 49 2.52 14.72 5.21
C SER A 49 2.84 16.22 5.14
N ARG A 50 3.43 16.75 6.22
CA ARG A 50 3.84 18.15 6.32
C ARG A 50 5.29 18.32 5.82
N PRO A 51 5.60 19.33 4.98
CA PRO A 51 6.93 19.52 4.41
C PRO A 51 8.09 19.68 5.42
N SER A 52 7.81 20.06 6.67
CA SER A 52 8.82 20.27 7.71
C SER A 52 9.03 19.07 8.64
N ALA A 53 8.26 17.99 8.49
CA ALA A 53 8.38 16.81 9.33
C ALA A 53 9.66 16.04 8.95
N ARG A 54 10.80 16.45 9.51
CA ARG A 54 12.07 15.73 9.34
C ARG A 54 11.98 14.40 10.07
N VAL A 55 11.64 13.36 9.32
CA VAL A 55 11.65 11.98 9.80
C VAL A 55 13.10 11.60 10.10
N ARG A 56 13.38 11.16 11.33
CA ARG A 56 14.70 10.68 11.76
C ARG A 56 14.68 9.15 11.78
N GLY A 57 15.69 8.51 11.20
CA GLY A 57 15.83 7.04 11.15
C GLY A 57 15.24 6.40 9.88
N MET A 58 15.37 5.07 9.77
CA MET A 58 14.72 4.28 8.72
C MET A 58 13.26 4.09 9.09
N VAL A 59 12.37 4.82 8.43
CA VAL A 59 10.92 4.75 8.68
C VAL A 59 10.25 4.33 7.39
N THR A 60 9.44 3.28 7.46
CA THR A 60 8.68 2.75 6.33
C THR A 60 7.37 3.52 6.16
N VAL A 61 6.71 3.34 5.02
CA VAL A 61 5.37 3.87 4.81
C VAL A 61 4.39 3.36 5.88
N TRP A 62 4.53 2.11 6.33
CA TRP A 62 3.67 1.48 7.31
C TRP A 62 3.86 2.03 8.73
N ASP A 63 5.02 2.60 9.03
CA ASP A 63 5.25 3.29 10.30
C ASP A 63 4.57 4.69 10.32
N LEU A 64 4.42 5.33 9.16
CA LEU A 64 3.90 6.69 9.04
C LEU A 64 2.38 6.74 8.85
N VAL A 65 1.79 5.76 8.20
CA VAL A 65 0.34 5.72 7.93
C VAL A 65 -0.49 5.83 9.21
N PRO A 66 -0.23 5.11 10.32
CA PRO A 66 -1.04 5.25 11.55
C PRO A 66 -1.03 6.66 12.14
N ALA A 67 0.05 7.42 11.96
CA ALA A 67 0.17 8.79 12.46
C ALA A 67 -0.60 9.80 11.59
N LEU A 68 -0.70 9.56 10.28
CA LEU A 68 -1.33 10.47 9.31
C LEU A 68 -2.77 10.07 8.95
N ALA A 69 -3.09 8.79 9.11
CA ALA A 69 -4.37 8.16 8.79
C ALA A 69 -4.63 7.04 9.81
N PRO A 70 -4.95 7.37 11.06
CA PRO A 70 -5.22 6.38 12.10
C PRO A 70 -6.35 5.41 11.75
N GLU A 71 -7.30 5.84 10.91
CA GLU A 71 -8.35 4.99 10.34
C GLU A 71 -7.81 3.85 9.44
N LEU A 72 -6.55 3.92 9.03
CA LEU A 72 -5.84 2.93 8.21
C LEU A 72 -4.76 2.17 9.01
N ALA A 73 -4.69 2.33 10.33
CA ALA A 73 -3.63 1.77 11.16
C ALA A 73 -3.60 0.22 11.14
N GLU A 74 -4.76 -0.42 11.13
CA GLU A 74 -4.87 -1.89 11.06
C GLU A 74 -4.19 -2.45 9.82
N TRP A 75 -4.45 -1.82 8.67
CA TRP A 75 -3.83 -2.20 7.39
C TRP A 75 -2.31 -2.06 7.41
N SER A 76 -1.79 -1.04 8.10
CA SER A 76 -0.35 -0.85 8.23
C SER A 76 0.32 -2.04 8.93
N ALA A 77 -0.31 -2.58 9.98
CA ALA A 77 0.17 -3.76 10.67
C ALA A 77 0.12 -5.02 9.78
N VAL A 78 -0.93 -5.19 8.99
CA VAL A 78 -1.06 -6.30 8.02
C VAL A 78 0.08 -6.25 7.01
N PHE A 79 0.26 -5.12 6.31
CA PHE A 79 1.26 -5.01 5.24
C PHE A 79 2.70 -4.96 5.74
N ALA A 80 2.97 -4.44 6.94
CA ALA A 80 4.30 -4.50 7.54
C ALA A 80 4.77 -5.96 7.76
N ARG A 81 3.86 -6.85 8.16
CA ARG A 81 4.15 -8.29 8.30
C ARG A 81 4.48 -8.92 6.94
N CYS A 82 3.76 -8.55 5.88
CA CYS A 82 4.01 -9.00 4.52
C CYS A 82 5.40 -8.59 4.01
N ALA A 83 5.84 -7.37 4.32
CA ALA A 83 7.17 -6.87 3.91
C ALA A 83 8.33 -7.66 4.54
N SER A 84 8.12 -8.25 5.72
CA SER A 84 9.12 -9.05 6.43
C SER A 84 9.10 -10.54 6.05
N ARG A 85 8.17 -10.97 5.18
CA ARG A 85 7.97 -12.37 4.81
C ARG A 85 9.22 -12.90 4.09
N ARG A 86 9.72 -14.04 4.57
CA ARG A 86 10.77 -14.83 3.92
C ARG A 86 10.25 -16.24 3.66
N GLY A 87 10.61 -16.82 2.52
CA GLY A 87 10.19 -18.17 2.11
C GLY A 87 9.09 -18.14 1.04
N ARG A 88 8.63 -19.35 0.66
CA ARG A 88 7.63 -19.54 -0.39
C ARG A 88 6.24 -19.11 0.08
N VAL A 89 5.50 -18.47 -0.82
CA VAL A 89 4.11 -18.07 -0.59
C VAL A 89 3.16 -19.07 -1.26
N SER A 90 2.05 -19.41 -0.61
CA SER A 90 0.99 -20.21 -1.20
C SER A 90 0.07 -19.38 -2.11
N ALA A 91 -0.61 -20.03 -3.05
CA ALA A 91 -1.57 -19.35 -3.93
C ALA A 91 -2.66 -18.62 -3.13
N ARG A 92 -3.13 -19.24 -2.03
CA ARG A 92 -4.12 -18.63 -1.14
C ARG A 92 -3.60 -17.37 -0.47
N GLU A 93 -2.39 -17.39 0.07
CA GLU A 93 -1.78 -16.19 0.69
C GLU A 93 -1.61 -15.06 -0.35
N ALA A 94 -1.27 -15.39 -1.60
CA ALA A 94 -1.18 -14.40 -2.68
C ALA A 94 -2.54 -13.81 -3.04
N ASP A 95 -3.59 -14.63 -3.12
CA ASP A 95 -4.94 -14.16 -3.42
C ASP A 95 -5.55 -13.37 -2.25
N ASP A 96 -5.27 -13.76 -1.01
CA ASP A 96 -5.71 -13.04 0.18
C ASP A 96 -5.02 -11.66 0.24
N LEU A 97 -3.71 -11.61 -0.01
CA LEU A 97 -2.99 -10.32 -0.08
C LEU A 97 -3.52 -9.43 -1.22
N LEU A 98 -3.87 -10.01 -2.37
CA LEU A 98 -4.45 -9.25 -3.47
C LEU A 98 -5.79 -8.62 -3.07
N ARG A 99 -6.70 -9.38 -2.45
CA ARG A 99 -7.98 -8.86 -1.94
C ARG A 99 -7.78 -7.77 -0.88
N ASP A 100 -6.82 -7.97 0.02
CA ASP A 100 -6.46 -7.00 1.04
C ASP A 100 -5.92 -5.70 0.43
N ALA A 101 -5.07 -5.79 -0.59
CA ALA A 101 -4.54 -4.62 -1.30
C ALA A 101 -5.63 -3.87 -2.07
N GLU A 102 -6.59 -4.57 -2.69
CA GLU A 102 -7.76 -3.98 -3.35
C GLU A 102 -8.60 -3.18 -2.35
N ARG A 103 -8.96 -3.81 -1.23
CA ARG A 103 -9.75 -3.18 -0.17
C ARG A 103 -9.03 -1.98 0.43
N PHE A 104 -7.73 -2.09 0.66
CA PHE A 104 -6.93 -0.99 1.18
C PHE A 104 -6.92 0.21 0.22
N LEU A 105 -6.76 -0.02 -1.08
CA LEU A 105 -6.79 1.06 -2.08
C LEU A 105 -8.15 1.78 -2.10
N GLU A 106 -9.26 1.05 -2.01
CA GLU A 106 -10.60 1.65 -1.92
C GLU A 106 -10.74 2.56 -0.69
N LEU A 107 -10.29 2.08 0.48
CA LEU A 107 -10.31 2.85 1.72
C LEU A 107 -9.43 4.09 1.63
N VAL A 108 -8.23 3.98 1.05
CA VAL A 108 -7.34 5.12 0.81
C VAL A 108 -8.02 6.15 -0.08
N ALA A 109 -8.54 5.75 -1.25
CA ALA A 109 -9.20 6.66 -2.19
C ALA A 109 -10.39 7.40 -1.54
N HIS A 110 -11.20 6.66 -0.76
CA HIS A 110 -12.32 7.24 -0.02
C HIS A 110 -11.85 8.23 1.06
N SER A 111 -10.75 7.92 1.76
CA SER A 111 -10.18 8.77 2.81
C SER A 111 -9.55 10.07 2.30
N LEU A 112 -9.26 10.16 0.99
CA LEU A 112 -8.64 11.32 0.36
C LEU A 112 -9.64 12.22 -0.38
N THR A 113 -10.89 11.78 -0.51
CA THR A 113 -11.96 12.53 -1.18
C THR A 113 -12.83 13.32 -0.17
N ARG A 114 -12.65 13.09 1.14
CA ARG A 114 -13.34 13.80 2.21
C ARG A 114 -12.62 15.06 2.67
#